data_AF-A0A381V716-F1
#
_entry.id   AF-A0A381V716-F1
#
_cell.length_a   1.000
_cell.length_b   1.000
_cell.length_c   1.000
_cell.angle_alpha   90.00
_cell.angle_beta   90.00
_cell.angle_gamma   90.00
#
_symmetry.space_group_name_H-M   'P 1'
#
loop_
_entity.id
_entity.type
_entity.pdbx_description
1 polymer ?
#
loop_
_entity_poly.entity_id
_entity_poly.type
_entity_poly.pdbx_seq_one_letter_code
_entity_poly.pdbx_strand_id
1 'polypeptide(L)' 'EISNFIGIHVTYEPPTKPELIIDTENSTIDQTVQKILDYLDKNKLIKNTK' A
#
# COMPACT_ATOMS: atom_id res chain seq x y z
N GLU A 1 -16.30 -9.44 23.82
CA GLU A 1 -15.66 -8.17 23.41
C GLU A 1 -14.22 -8.44 23.01
N ILE A 2 -13.64 -7.67 22.07
CA ILE A 2 -12.25 -7.82 21.63
C ILE A 2 -11.43 -6.66 22.21
N SER A 3 -10.48 -6.98 23.09
CA SER A 3 -9.56 -5.99 23.66
C SER A 3 -8.54 -5.50 22.63
N ASN A 4 -8.13 -4.23 22.75
CA ASN A 4 -7.07 -3.60 21.96
C ASN A 4 -7.28 -3.62 20.44
N PHE A 5 -8.53 -3.47 20.02
CA PHE A 5 -8.86 -3.34 18.59
C PHE A 5 -8.26 -2.05 18.01
N ILE A 6 -7.35 -2.19 17.05
CA ILE A 6 -6.62 -1.07 16.43
C ILE A 6 -7.58 -0.25 15.56
N GLY A 7 -7.52 1.08 15.70
CA GLY A 7 -8.44 2.03 15.07
C GLY A 7 -9.75 2.25 15.83
N ILE A 8 -10.01 1.50 16.89
CA ILE A 8 -11.20 1.65 17.74
C ILE A 8 -10.80 1.94 19.20
N HIS A 9 -10.09 1.00 19.83
CA HIS A 9 -9.64 1.10 21.22
C HIS A 9 -8.22 1.65 21.33
N VAL A 10 -7.36 1.34 20.35
CA VAL A 10 -5.98 1.83 20.27
C VAL A 10 -5.76 2.53 18.93
N THR A 11 -4.98 3.61 18.92
CA THR A 11 -4.72 4.39 17.70
C THR A 11 -3.85 3.60 16.73
N TYR A 12 -4.19 3.66 15.44
CA TYR A 12 -3.28 3.22 14.39
C TYR A 12 -2.23 4.30 14.15
N GLU A 13 -0.95 3.94 14.14
CA GLU A 13 0.16 4.85 13.82
C GLU A 13 0.56 4.66 12.34
N PRO A 14 0.18 5.57 11.44
CA PRO A 14 0.52 5.44 10.03
C PRO A 14 2.03 5.58 9.80
N PRO A 15 2.57 4.97 8.73
CA PRO A 15 3.97 5.15 8.37
C PRO A 15 4.27 6.63 8.09
N THR A 16 5.33 7.17 8.70
CA THR A 16 5.72 8.57 8.55
C THR A 16 6.45 8.86 7.24
N LYS A 17 7.09 7.83 6.65
CA LYS A 17 7.83 7.91 5.39
C LYS A 17 7.63 6.63 4.55
N PRO A 18 6.42 6.38 4.05
CA PRO A 18 6.17 5.23 3.19
C PRO A 18 6.82 5.41 1.82
N GLU A 19 7.36 4.34 1.26
CA GLU A 19 7.91 4.33 -0.09
C GLU A 19 6.82 4.40 -1.18
N LEU A 20 5.64 3.83 -0.90
CA LEU A 20 4.47 3.85 -1.75
C LEU A 20 3.19 3.83 -0.90
N ILE A 21 2.23 4.70 -1.21
CA ILE A 21 0.89 4.71 -0.59
C ILE A 21 -0.13 4.24 -1.62
N ILE A 22 -0.97 3.30 -1.22
CA ILE A 22 -2.08 2.79 -2.02
C ILE A 22 -3.39 3.14 -1.33
N ASP A 23 -4.26 3.84 -2.06
CA ASP A 23 -5.64 4.11 -1.65
C ASP A 23 -6.57 3.06 -2.27
N THR A 24 -6.91 2.04 -1.48
CA THR A 24 -7.80 0.95 -1.88
C THR A 24 -9.27 1.33 -1.85
N GLU A 25 -9.64 2.44 -1.21
CA GLU A 25 -11.04 2.93 -1.20
C GLU A 25 -11.38 3.53 -2.57
N ASN A 26 -10.43 4.28 -3.14
CA ASN A 26 -10.64 5.02 -4.39
C ASN A 26 -9.98 4.37 -5.63
N SER A 27 -9.38 3.18 -5.50
CA SER A 27 -8.76 2.45 -6.62
C SER A 27 -9.33 1.04 -6.76
N THR A 28 -9.49 0.56 -8.00
CA THR A 28 -9.75 -0.86 -8.23
C THR A 28 -8.51 -1.71 -7.95
N ILE A 29 -8.70 -3.02 -7.88
CA ILE A 29 -7.60 -3.98 -7.72
C ILE A 29 -6.59 -3.83 -8.86
N ASP A 30 -7.04 -3.82 -10.12
CA ASP A 30 -6.15 -3.70 -11.27
C ASP A 30 -5.34 -2.40 -11.25
N GLN A 31 -5.98 -1.28 -10.92
CA GLN A 31 -5.31 0.02 -10.79
C GLN A 31 -4.28 0.01 -9.66
N THR A 32 -4.60 -0.63 -8.54
CA THR A 32 -3.71 -0.78 -7.39
C THR A 32 -2.48 -1.61 -7.74
N VAL A 33 -2.69 -2.77 -8.38
CA VAL A 33 -1.59 -3.65 -8.81
C VAL A 33 -0.71 -2.92 -9.83
N GLN A 34 -1.30 -2.19 -10.78
CA GLN A 34 -0.52 -1.42 -11.75
C GLN A 34 0.33 -0.35 -11.08
N LYS A 35 -0.20 0.38 -10.08
CA LYS A 35 0.58 1.37 -9.30
C LYS A 35 1.80 0.72 -8.62
N ILE A 36 1.64 -0.49 -8.08
CA ILE A 36 2.74 -1.24 -7.46
C ILE A 36 3.77 -1.66 -8.50
N LEU A 37 3.35 -2.23 -9.63
CA LEU A 37 4.25 -2.65 -10.71
C LEU A 37 5.04 -1.46 -11.28
N ASP A 38 4.37 -0.33 -11.50
CA ASP A 38 5.00 0.90 -11.98
C ASP A 38 6.05 1.42 -10.98
N TYR A 39 5.77 1.35 -9.68
CA TYR A 39 6.73 1.71 -8.65
C TYR A 39 7.96 0.79 -8.69
N LEU A 40 7.76 -0.52 -8.79
CA LEU A 40 8.85 -1.49 -8.84
C LEU A 40 9.72 -1.30 -10.09
N ASP A 41 9.10 -1.07 -11.26
CA ASP A 41 9.81 -0.83 -12.52
C ASP A 41 10.63 0.48 -12.47
N LYS A 42 10.02 1.58 -11.98
CA LYS A 42 10.71 2.88 -11.81
C LYS A 42 11.93 2.78 -10.89
N ASN A 43 11.84 1.96 -9.85
CA ASN A 43 12.94 1.72 -8.92
C ASN A 43 13.89 0.61 -9.38
N LYS A 44 13.69 0.04 -10.58
CA LYS A 44 14.50 -1.04 -11.16
C LYS A 44 14.60 -2.26 -10.25
N LEU A 45 13.54 -2.52 -9.46
CA LEU A 45 13.45 -3.63 -8.53
C LEU A 45 12.98 -4.92 -9.22
N ILE A 46 12.41 -4.80 -10.41
CA ILE A 46 12.01 -5.91 -11.27
C ILE A 46 12.65 -5.72 -12.65
N LYS A 47 12.99 -6.84 -13.30
CA LYS A 47 13.39 -6.81 -14.71
C LYS A 47 12.15 -6.92 -15.57
N ASN A 48 11.90 -5.91 -16.40
CA ASN A 48 10.85 -5.97 -17.38
C ASN A 48 11.24 -6.98 -18.47
N THR A 49 10.75 -8.21 -18.36
CA THR A 49 10.92 -9.24 -19.37
C THR A 49 9.90 -8.99 -20.47
N LYS A 50 10.19 -8.04 -21.36
CA LYS A 50 9.48 -7.93 -22.64
C LYS A 50 9.99 -9.02 -23.59
#